data_AF-A0A3R6T2W3-F1
#
_entry.id   AF-A0A3R6T2W3-F1
#
_cell.length_a   1.000
_cell.length_b   1.000
_cell.length_c   1.000
_cell.angle_alpha   90.00
_cell.angle_beta   90.00
_cell.angle_gamma   90.00
#
_symmetry.space_group_name_H-M   'P 1'
#
loop_
_entity.id
_entity.type
_entity.pdbx_description
1 polymer ?
#
loop_
_entity_poly.entity_id
_entity_poly.type
_entity_poly.pdbx_seq_one_letter_code
_entity_poly.pdbx_strand_id
1 'polypeptide(L)'
;MQGDRIISALIGLVGAMSNNGKTERTDSVVREAFLRLTDGDSEEETVQKIHAEKFAIAPDCANCLNPCGNTSDYDMAQFYAADVKIIAAKRDLIEAICKKMSSSELIPETVYQGIAYLGYDLEPKAYAQIQQKIMCYDLIQ
;
A
#
# COMPACT_ATOMS: atom_id res chain seq x y z
N MET A 1 10.56 -4.40 9.25
CA MET A 1 9.99 -3.51 10.30
C MET A 1 8.68 -4.12 10.79
N GLN A 2 8.13 -3.66 11.91
CA GLN A 2 6.73 -3.97 12.20
C GLN A 2 5.88 -3.45 11.03
N GLY A 3 4.95 -4.26 10.54
CA GLY A 3 4.10 -3.97 9.39
C GLY A 3 4.59 -4.50 8.05
N ASP A 4 5.72 -5.23 7.99
CA ASP A 4 6.25 -5.74 6.72
C ASP A 4 5.23 -6.59 5.95
N ARG A 5 4.47 -7.45 6.65
CA ARG A 5 3.46 -8.30 6.00
C ARG A 5 2.28 -7.48 5.50
N ILE A 6 1.91 -6.44 6.24
CA ILE A 6 0.83 -5.51 5.85
C ILE A 6 1.24 -4.74 4.59
N ILE A 7 2.42 -4.11 4.57
CA ILE A 7 2.93 -3.37 3.41
C ILE A 7 3.06 -4.28 2.19
N SER A 8 3.62 -5.48 2.40
CA SER A 8 3.74 -6.51 1.37
C SER A 8 2.40 -6.86 0.73
N ALA A 9 1.36 -7.10 1.54
CA ALA A 9 0.02 -7.42 1.07
C ALA A 9 -0.67 -6.23 0.40
N LEU A 10 -0.48 -5.00 0.90
CA LEU A 10 -1.06 -3.78 0.33
C LEU A 10 -0.53 -3.47 -1.07
N ILE A 11 0.77 -3.70 -1.33
CA ILE A 11 1.34 -3.55 -2.67
C ILE A 11 0.65 -4.52 -3.65
N GLY A 12 0.42 -5.77 -3.24
CA GLY A 12 -0.32 -6.75 -4.03
C GLY A 12 -1.79 -6.39 -4.23
N LEU A 13 -2.45 -5.79 -3.23
CA LEU A 13 -3.82 -5.29 -3.35
C LEU A 13 -3.92 -4.17 -4.41
N VAL A 14 -2.98 -3.23 -4.41
CA VAL A 14 -2.94 -2.15 -5.41
C VAL A 14 -2.67 -2.66 -6.82
N GLY A 15 -1.88 -3.72 -6.95
CA GLY A 15 -1.70 -4.41 -8.24
C GLY A 15 -2.99 -5.06 -8.76
N ALA A 16 -3.81 -5.65 -7.88
CA ALA A 16 -5.14 -6.17 -8.24
C ALA A 16 -6.08 -5.05 -8.71
N MET A 17 -6.11 -3.96 -7.93
CA MET A 17 -6.95 -2.78 -8.18
C MET A 17 -6.60 -2.09 -9.50
N SER A 18 -5.32 -2.04 -9.87
CA SER A 18 -4.87 -1.36 -11.09
C SER A 18 -5.45 -1.97 -12.37
N ASN A 19 -5.86 -3.25 -12.34
CA ASN A 19 -6.44 -3.95 -13.49
C ASN A 19 -7.97 -4.04 -13.44
N ASN A 20 -8.57 -4.01 -12.24
CA ASN A 20 -9.99 -4.35 -12.05
C ASN A 20 -10.80 -3.25 -11.33
N GLY A 21 -10.16 -2.18 -10.87
CA GLY A 21 -10.77 -1.16 -10.03
C GLY A 21 -10.89 -1.57 -8.56
N LYS A 22 -11.51 -0.68 -7.77
CA LYS A 22 -11.77 -0.88 -6.34
C LYS A 22 -13.15 -1.48 -6.11
N THR A 23 -13.33 -2.15 -4.98
CA THR A 23 -14.67 -2.37 -4.41
C THR A 23 -15.02 -1.27 -3.41
N GLU A 24 -16.27 -1.25 -2.92
CA GLU A 24 -16.70 -0.37 -1.84
C GLU A 24 -15.92 -0.56 -0.52
N ARG A 25 -15.26 -1.71 -0.34
CA ARG A 25 -14.51 -2.03 0.87
C ARG A 25 -13.03 -1.64 0.80
N THR A 26 -12.49 -1.42 -0.39
CA THR A 26 -11.05 -1.23 -0.59
C THR A 26 -10.51 -0.08 0.26
N ASP A 27 -11.20 1.06 0.27
CA ASP A 27 -10.79 2.21 1.08
C ASP A 27 -10.72 1.85 2.57
N SER A 28 -11.77 1.21 3.11
CA SER A 28 -11.81 0.83 4.52
C SER A 28 -10.67 -0.12 4.92
N VAL A 29 -10.36 -1.11 4.06
CA VAL A 29 -9.29 -2.10 4.27
C VAL A 29 -7.92 -1.42 4.26
N VAL A 30 -7.66 -0.52 3.31
CA VAL A 30 -6.40 0.23 3.24
C VAL A 30 -6.24 1.12 4.48
N ARG A 31 -7.28 1.85 4.88
CA ARG A 31 -7.23 2.72 6.06
C ARG A 31 -6.96 1.93 7.34
N GLU A 32 -7.72 0.87 7.58
CA GLU A 32 -7.54 0.02 8.76
C GLU A 32 -6.11 -0.53 8.81
N ALA A 33 -5.57 -0.99 7.68
CA ALA A 33 -4.23 -1.53 7.59
C ALA A 33 -3.15 -0.52 8.00
N PHE A 34 -3.23 0.72 7.51
CA PHE A 34 -2.26 1.77 7.85
C PHE A 34 -2.38 2.28 9.29
N LEU A 35 -3.59 2.33 9.86
CA LEU A 35 -3.79 2.61 11.29
C LEU A 35 -3.22 1.48 12.16
N ARG A 36 -3.28 0.23 11.69
CA ARG A 36 -2.73 -0.91 12.41
C ARG A 36 -1.21 -0.92 12.50
N LEU A 37 -0.51 -0.28 11.55
CA LEU A 37 0.94 -0.15 11.57
C LEU A 37 1.45 0.53 12.85
N THR A 38 0.61 1.31 13.53
CA THR A 38 0.95 2.03 14.77
C THR A 38 0.46 1.38 16.07
N ASP A 39 -0.39 0.33 15.99
CA ASP A 39 -1.13 -0.19 17.15
C ASP A 39 -0.52 -1.44 17.83
N GLY A 40 0.60 -1.97 17.33
CA GLY A 40 1.40 -2.95 18.08
C GLY A 40 0.90 -4.41 18.14
N ASP A 41 -0.34 -4.69 17.74
CA ASP A 41 -0.96 -6.03 17.80
C ASP A 41 -0.60 -6.93 16.60
N SER A 42 -1.20 -8.13 16.55
CA SER A 42 -1.02 -9.12 15.48
C SER A 42 -1.42 -8.59 14.08
N GLU A 43 -0.47 -8.64 13.15
CA GLU A 43 -0.65 -8.29 11.74
C GLU A 43 -1.54 -9.28 10.97
N GLU A 44 -1.75 -10.48 11.51
CA GLU A 44 -2.35 -11.59 10.75
C GLU A 44 -3.79 -11.31 10.30
N GLU A 45 -4.63 -10.78 11.19
CA GLU A 45 -6.02 -10.45 10.86
C GLU A 45 -6.08 -9.39 9.76
N THR A 46 -5.23 -8.36 9.86
CA THR A 46 -5.15 -7.28 8.87
C THR A 46 -4.70 -7.81 7.51
N VAL A 47 -3.68 -8.67 7.48
CA VAL A 47 -3.21 -9.30 6.24
C VAL A 47 -4.30 -10.15 5.60
N GLN A 48 -5.06 -10.92 6.39
CA GLN A 48 -6.18 -11.71 5.88
C GLN A 48 -7.28 -10.83 5.28
N LYS A 49 -7.61 -9.69 5.90
CA LYS A 49 -8.57 -8.71 5.33
C LYS A 49 -8.09 -8.15 3.99
N ILE A 50 -6.79 -7.83 3.88
CA ILE A 50 -6.19 -7.36 2.63
C ILE A 50 -6.26 -8.45 1.55
N HIS A 51 -5.95 -9.70 1.88
CA HIS A 51 -6.05 -10.81 0.93
C HIS A 51 -7.48 -11.09 0.49
N ALA A 52 -8.45 -11.07 1.41
CA ALA A 52 -9.86 -11.24 1.09
C ALA A 52 -10.33 -10.16 0.11
N GLU A 53 -9.96 -8.90 0.33
CA GLU A 53 -10.28 -7.80 -0.58
C GLU A 53 -9.58 -7.95 -1.93
N LYS A 54 -8.29 -8.30 -1.93
CA LYS A 54 -7.50 -8.52 -3.15
C LYS A 54 -8.11 -9.58 -4.06
N PHE A 55 -8.63 -10.67 -3.48
CA PHE A 55 -9.30 -11.73 -4.23
C PHE A 55 -10.78 -11.45 -4.50
N ALA A 56 -11.42 -10.52 -3.79
CA ALA A 56 -12.72 -9.99 -4.21
C ALA A 56 -12.57 -9.13 -5.49
N ILE A 57 -11.49 -8.35 -5.59
CA ILE A 57 -11.16 -7.54 -6.76
C ILE A 57 -10.74 -8.43 -7.95
N ALA A 58 -9.91 -9.44 -7.71
CA ALA A 58 -9.34 -10.30 -8.74
C ALA A 58 -9.54 -11.79 -8.38
N PRO A 59 -10.79 -12.31 -8.45
CA PRO A 59 -11.11 -13.68 -7.99
C PRO A 59 -10.38 -14.76 -8.80
N ASP A 60 -10.21 -14.56 -10.11
CA ASP A 60 -9.52 -15.50 -10.98
C ASP A 60 -8.03 -15.62 -10.66
N CYS A 61 -7.45 -14.62 -9.99
CA CYS A 61 -6.04 -14.64 -9.57
C CYS A 61 -5.80 -15.51 -8.33
N ALA A 62 -6.84 -15.84 -7.54
CA ALA A 62 -6.69 -16.61 -6.31
C ALA A 62 -6.22 -18.05 -6.55
N ASN A 63 -6.63 -18.65 -7.67
CA ASN A 63 -6.30 -20.03 -8.05
C ASN A 63 -5.61 -20.10 -9.42
N CYS A 64 -5.05 -18.98 -9.90
CA CYS A 64 -4.46 -18.92 -11.23
C CYS A 64 -3.25 -19.86 -11.31
N LEU A 65 -3.28 -20.79 -12.27
CA LEU A 65 -2.18 -21.72 -12.54
C LEU A 65 -0.98 -21.06 -13.24
N ASN A 66 -1.14 -19.82 -13.71
CA ASN A 66 -0.13 -19.03 -14.42
C ASN A 66 0.01 -17.64 -13.77
N PRO A 67 0.59 -17.54 -12.56
CA PRO A 67 0.66 -16.28 -11.83
C PRO A 67 1.52 -15.25 -12.58
N CYS A 68 0.96 -14.07 -12.82
CA CYS A 68 1.66 -12.95 -13.48
C CYS A 68 2.33 -11.97 -12.50
N GLY A 69 2.07 -12.11 -11.19
CA GLY A 69 2.62 -11.24 -10.14
C GLY A 69 1.73 -10.08 -9.73
N ASN A 70 0.69 -9.72 -10.50
CA ASN A 70 -0.15 -8.54 -10.22
C ASN A 70 -0.89 -8.58 -8.88
N THR A 71 -1.14 -9.76 -8.33
CA THR A 71 -1.80 -9.93 -7.02
C THR A 71 -0.89 -10.59 -5.99
N SER A 72 0.40 -10.75 -6.31
CA SER A 72 1.37 -11.33 -5.38
C SER A 72 1.66 -10.35 -4.26
N ASP A 73 1.85 -10.87 -3.06
CA ASP A 73 2.43 -10.10 -1.97
C ASP A 73 3.85 -9.70 -2.37
N TYR A 74 4.24 -8.46 -2.05
CA TYR A 74 5.55 -7.95 -2.43
C TYR A 74 6.66 -8.60 -1.60
N ASP A 75 7.76 -8.96 -2.27
CA ASP A 75 8.93 -9.51 -1.59
C ASP A 75 9.68 -8.41 -0.82
N MET A 76 9.49 -8.38 0.50
CA MET A 76 10.12 -7.38 1.36
C MET A 76 11.66 -7.49 1.37
N ALA A 77 12.27 -8.61 0.96
CA ALA A 77 13.72 -8.66 0.78
C ALA A 77 14.18 -7.64 -0.29
N GLN A 78 13.40 -7.45 -1.35
CA GLN A 78 13.67 -6.44 -2.37
C GLN A 78 13.52 -5.02 -1.83
N PHE A 79 12.58 -4.78 -0.90
CA PHE A 79 12.46 -3.49 -0.22
C PHE A 79 13.79 -3.10 0.47
N TYR A 80 14.41 -4.06 1.15
CA TYR A 80 15.62 -3.85 1.95
C TYR A 80 16.93 -3.99 1.16
N ALA A 81 16.88 -4.50 -0.07
CA ALA A 81 18.03 -4.57 -0.98
C ALA A 81 18.33 -3.23 -1.68
N ALA A 82 17.39 -2.28 -1.64
CA ALA A 82 17.53 -0.97 -2.25
C ALA A 82 18.60 -0.09 -1.59
N ASP A 83 19.00 1.00 -2.25
CA ASP A 83 19.89 2.01 -1.66
C ASP A 83 19.28 2.59 -0.38
N VAL A 84 20.13 2.89 0.62
CA VAL A 84 19.70 3.41 1.93
C VAL A 84 18.83 4.67 1.81
N LYS A 85 19.09 5.53 0.81
CA LYS A 85 18.29 6.74 0.54
C LYS A 85 16.90 6.40 0.00
N ILE A 86 16.79 5.34 -0.80
CA ILE A 86 15.51 4.84 -1.32
C ILE A 86 14.72 4.19 -0.18
N ILE A 87 15.36 3.37 0.66
CA ILE A 87 14.73 2.78 1.86
C ILE A 87 14.19 3.88 2.77
N ALA A 88 14.98 4.92 3.03
CA ALA A 88 14.55 6.08 3.80
C ALA A 88 13.33 6.77 3.16
N ALA A 89 13.38 7.05 1.86
CA ALA A 89 12.28 7.70 1.15
C ALA A 89 10.98 6.85 1.15
N LYS A 90 11.08 5.53 1.03
CA LYS A 90 9.92 4.62 1.15
C LYS A 90 9.33 4.66 2.56
N ARG A 91 10.16 4.70 3.60
CA ARG A 91 9.70 4.83 5.00
C ARG A 91 9.00 6.16 5.25
N ASP A 92 9.56 7.26 4.75
CA ASP A 92 8.94 8.58 4.85
C ASP A 92 7.58 8.61 4.12
N LEU A 93 7.45 7.90 3.00
CA LEU A 93 6.18 7.76 2.30
C LEU A 93 5.14 6.95 3.11
N ILE A 94 5.55 5.84 3.74
CA ILE A 94 4.68 5.07 4.64
C ILE A 94 4.18 5.99 5.77
N GLU A 95 5.06 6.78 6.39
CA GLU A 95 4.68 7.71 7.46
C GLU A 95 3.70 8.79 6.97
N ALA A 96 3.91 9.33 5.77
CA ALA A 96 2.98 10.30 5.19
C ALA A 96 1.58 9.71 4.97
N ILE A 97 1.50 8.46 4.50
CA ILE A 97 0.21 7.77 4.33
C ILE A 97 -0.44 7.52 5.70
N CYS A 98 0.30 7.04 6.70
CA CYS A 98 -0.21 6.89 8.06
C CYS A 98 -0.80 8.20 8.59
N LYS A 99 -0.08 9.32 8.44
CA LYS A 99 -0.56 10.66 8.84
C LYS A 99 -1.86 11.03 8.15
N LYS A 100 -1.98 10.78 6.83
CA LYS A 100 -3.21 11.04 6.07
C LYS A 100 -4.39 10.20 6.59
N MET A 101 -4.17 8.91 6.87
CA MET A 101 -5.23 8.02 7.39
C MET A 101 -5.75 8.44 8.77
N SER A 102 -4.86 9.00 9.60
CA SER A 102 -5.21 9.51 10.92
C SER A 102 -5.92 10.88 10.88
N SER A 103 -5.72 11.68 9.82
CA SER A 103 -6.25 13.05 9.74
C SER A 103 -7.47 13.21 8.84
N SER A 104 -7.83 12.21 8.03
CA SER A 104 -8.95 12.26 7.09
C SER A 104 -9.60 10.90 6.90
N GLU A 105 -10.92 10.88 6.67
CA GLU A 105 -11.64 9.67 6.25
C GLU A 105 -11.53 9.43 4.73
N LEU A 106 -11.18 10.46 3.95
CA LEU A 106 -11.06 10.37 2.51
C LEU A 106 -9.69 9.80 2.11
N ILE A 107 -9.71 8.78 1.25
CA ILE A 107 -8.51 8.14 0.70
C ILE A 107 -8.36 8.56 -0.77
N PRO A 108 -7.50 9.55 -1.07
CA PRO A 108 -7.30 9.98 -2.44
C PRO A 108 -6.57 8.92 -3.27
N GLU A 109 -6.76 8.94 -4.59
CA GLU A 109 -6.04 8.06 -5.53
C GLU A 109 -4.51 8.14 -5.38
N THR A 110 -3.99 9.27 -4.92
CA THR A 110 -2.56 9.46 -4.65
C THR A 110 -2.03 8.57 -3.53
N VAL A 111 -2.86 8.14 -2.58
CA VAL A 111 -2.47 7.13 -1.57
C VAL A 111 -2.19 5.79 -2.25
N TYR A 112 -3.05 5.37 -3.17
CA TYR A 112 -2.90 4.13 -3.92
C TYR A 112 -1.66 4.16 -4.82
N GLN A 113 -1.40 5.28 -5.48
CA GLN A 113 -0.16 5.51 -6.22
C GLN A 113 1.07 5.44 -5.29
N GLY A 114 0.98 6.03 -4.09
CA GLY A 114 2.02 5.95 -3.07
C GLY A 114 2.32 4.52 -2.64
N ILE A 115 1.28 3.70 -2.40
CA ILE A 115 1.44 2.28 -2.07
C ILE A 115 2.14 1.55 -3.22
N ALA A 116 1.75 1.79 -4.48
CA ALA A 116 2.43 1.20 -5.64
C ALA A 116 3.92 1.56 -5.68
N TYR A 117 4.27 2.82 -5.38
CA TYR A 117 5.66 3.30 -5.38
C TYR A 117 6.56 2.56 -4.37
N LEU A 118 6.00 1.99 -3.31
CA LEU A 118 6.77 1.19 -2.34
C LEU A 118 7.38 -0.08 -2.99
N GLY A 119 6.76 -0.59 -4.06
CA GLY A 119 7.23 -1.74 -4.82
C GLY A 119 8.30 -1.45 -5.88
N TYR A 120 8.73 -0.20 -6.04
CA TYR A 120 9.73 0.21 -7.02
C TYR A 120 10.90 0.92 -6.36
N ASP A 121 12.07 0.93 -6.99
CA ASP A 121 13.25 1.70 -6.56
C ASP A 121 13.36 2.97 -7.41
N LEU A 122 12.60 3.99 -7.00
CA LEU A 122 12.53 5.27 -7.70
C LEU A 122 13.58 6.25 -7.17
N GLU A 123 13.81 7.33 -7.92
CA GLU A 123 14.58 8.47 -7.42
C GLU A 123 13.91 9.07 -6.17
N PRO A 124 14.66 9.43 -5.10
CA PRO A 124 14.12 10.00 -3.86
C PRO A 124 13.13 11.16 -4.07
N LYS A 125 13.35 11.97 -5.11
CA LYS A 125 12.46 13.08 -5.49
C LYS A 125 11.05 12.62 -5.86
N ALA A 126 10.89 11.44 -6.46
CA ALA A 126 9.59 10.89 -6.82
C ALA A 126 8.73 10.57 -5.58
N TYR A 127 9.35 10.02 -4.52
CA TYR A 127 8.69 9.81 -3.23
C TYR A 127 8.28 11.14 -2.59
N ALA A 128 9.18 12.12 -2.55
CA ALA A 128 8.89 13.45 -2.01
C ALA A 128 7.69 14.12 -2.72
N GLN A 129 7.61 13.99 -4.04
CA GLN A 129 6.51 14.54 -4.83
C GLN A 129 5.17 13.86 -4.52
N ILE A 130 5.13 12.54 -4.41
CA ILE A 130 3.87 11.84 -4.09
C ILE A 130 3.45 12.09 -2.64
N GLN A 131 4.38 12.19 -1.69
CA GLN A 131 4.11 12.60 -0.31
C GLN A 131 3.43 13.97 -0.27
N GLN A 132 3.96 14.96 -0.99
CA GLN A 132 3.37 16.30 -1.05
C GLN A 132 1.94 16.24 -1.61
N LYS A 133 1.70 15.47 -2.67
CA LYS A 133 0.35 15.30 -3.25
C LYS A 133 -0.64 14.64 -2.29
N ILE A 134 -0.19 13.66 -1.50
CA ILE A 134 -1.02 13.01 -0.48
C ILE A 134 -1.41 14.01 0.62
N MET A 135 -0.44 14.77 1.12
CA MET A 135 -0.65 15.70 2.24
C MET A 135 -1.42 16.97 1.85
N CYS A 136 -1.26 17.46 0.62
CA CYS A 136 -1.94 18.67 0.14
C CYS A 136 -3.29 18.40 -0.53
N TYR A 137 -3.78 17.16 -0.57
CA TYR A 137 -4.99 16.80 -1.30
C TYR A 137 -6.21 17.65 -0.92
N ASP A 138 -6.37 17.95 0.37
CA ASP A 138 -7.54 18.68 0.90
C ASP A 138 -7.46 20.22 0.65
N LEU A 139 -6.36 20.72 0.08
CA LEU A 139 -6.15 22.15 -0.21
C LEU A 139 -6.43 22.52 -1.68
N ILE A 140 -6.79 21.55 -2.52
CA ILE A 140 -6.87 21.70 -3.99
C ILE A 140 -8.30 21.41 -4.52
N GLN A 141 -9.27 21.15 -3.64
CA GLN A 141 -10.70 20.99 -3.98
C GLN A 141 -11.54 22.10 -3.37
#